data_AF-A0A2E8PWL4-F1
#
_entry.id   AF-A0A2E8PWL4-F1
#
_cell.length_a   1.000
_cell.length_b   1.000
_cell.length_c   1.000
_cell.angle_alpha   90.00
_cell.angle_beta   90.00
_cell.angle_gamma   90.00
#
_symmetry.space_group_name_H-M   'P 1'
#
loop_
_entity.id
_entity.type
_entity.pdbx_description
1 polymer ?
#
loop_
_entity_poly.entity_id
_entity_poly.type
_entity_poly.pdbx_seq_one_letter_code
_entity_poly.pdbx_strand_id
1 'polypeptide(L)'
;MKSIPGLSACIITLNEQENLPECLQSLTLAQEIVVVDSGSTDDTRKIARDAGARIFRREFDNYIDQKNFAIEKARGPWILFLDADERIGPELDVEIRALFQKPHSLKSDRGGSSKGKKQFRASLATLEDQPVGYEIPRSTFYLGRWIRHSGWYPDYTVRLFRKGSGRYEGRTFHEKVKLRGLSGKLRGAILHFSYKNIREHLDVINRYSDLFAAERISMGKGNGVLFSLGKAVVKFLTMYIWKLGLLDGRAGLVIAVLGSYYNFLKYIKVWELRAASNRSPEARMDAPRVPEKSTRGGSARSEAAAPGKHP
;
A
#
# COMPACT_ATOMS: atom_id res chain seq x y z
N MET A 1 -22.97 -0.81 15.43
CA MET A 1 -21.93 -0.91 16.47
C MET A 1 -21.33 0.48 16.69
N LYS A 2 -20.86 0.82 17.90
CA LYS A 2 -20.24 2.14 18.16
C LYS A 2 -18.85 2.23 17.50
N SER A 3 -18.45 3.42 17.06
CA SER A 3 -17.09 3.70 16.58
C SER A 3 -16.07 3.53 17.72
N ILE A 4 -14.81 3.27 17.38
CA ILE A 4 -13.69 3.17 18.32
C ILE A 4 -13.21 4.58 18.71
N PRO A 5 -13.26 4.98 19.99
CA PRO A 5 -12.78 6.29 20.42
C PRO A 5 -11.31 6.51 20.05
N GLY A 6 -11.01 7.66 19.44
CA GLY A 6 -9.65 8.03 19.08
C GLY A 6 -9.06 7.35 17.85
N LEU A 7 -9.87 6.62 17.06
CA LEU A 7 -9.44 6.09 15.78
C LEU A 7 -9.84 7.00 14.61
N SER A 8 -8.84 7.50 13.89
CA SER A 8 -9.02 8.26 12.66
C SER A 8 -8.68 7.41 11.45
N ALA A 9 -9.63 7.26 10.52
CA ALA A 9 -9.37 6.72 9.20
C ALA A 9 -8.85 7.81 8.26
N CYS A 10 -7.79 7.55 7.51
CA CYS A 10 -7.17 8.48 6.56
C CYS A 10 -7.21 7.88 5.16
N ILE A 11 -7.67 8.68 4.19
CA ILE A 11 -7.80 8.30 2.77
C ILE A 11 -7.27 9.44 1.91
N ILE A 12 -6.56 9.11 0.83
CA ILE A 12 -6.20 10.06 -0.24
C ILE A 12 -7.04 9.73 -1.48
N THR A 13 -7.43 10.75 -2.25
CA THR A 13 -8.36 10.58 -3.37
C THR A 13 -7.99 11.45 -4.57
N LEU A 14 -8.20 10.90 -5.77
CA LEU A 14 -8.24 11.61 -7.04
C LEU A 14 -9.19 10.87 -7.99
N ASN A 15 -10.36 11.46 -8.26
CA ASN A 15 -11.39 10.88 -9.14
C ASN A 15 -11.80 9.44 -8.75
N GLU A 16 -12.18 9.27 -7.49
CA GLU A 16 -12.52 8.00 -6.87
C GLU A 16 -14.03 7.83 -6.62
N GLN A 17 -14.90 8.51 -7.38
CA GLN A 17 -16.36 8.47 -7.13
C GLN A 17 -16.95 7.05 -7.18
N GLU A 18 -16.33 6.13 -7.92
CA GLU A 18 -16.79 4.74 -8.02
C GLU A 18 -16.35 3.89 -6.83
N ASN A 19 -15.17 4.13 -6.27
CA ASN A 19 -14.61 3.30 -5.20
C ASN A 19 -14.89 3.87 -3.81
N LEU A 20 -14.88 5.19 -3.68
CA LEU A 20 -14.99 5.87 -2.40
C LEU A 20 -16.25 5.51 -1.60
N PRO A 21 -17.45 5.34 -2.19
CA PRO A 21 -18.66 5.02 -1.42
C PRO A 21 -18.53 3.78 -0.55
N GLU A 22 -18.09 2.67 -1.13
CA GLU A 22 -17.93 1.42 -0.39
C GLU A 22 -16.75 1.49 0.60
N CYS A 23 -15.68 2.24 0.28
CA CYS A 23 -14.57 2.51 1.19
C CYS A 23 -15.08 3.10 2.50
N LEU A 24 -15.84 4.19 2.38
CA LEU A 24 -16.41 4.93 3.50
C LEU A 24 -17.41 4.08 4.29
N GLN A 25 -18.25 3.30 3.60
CA GLN A 25 -19.20 2.39 4.25
C GLN A 25 -18.50 1.32 5.09
N SER A 26 -17.32 0.85 4.70
CA SER A 26 -16.55 -0.14 5.47
C SER A 26 -15.90 0.41 6.75
N LEU A 27 -15.84 1.74 6.90
CA LEU A 27 -15.11 2.43 7.97
C LEU A 27 -15.95 2.73 9.23
N THR A 28 -17.01 1.96 9.47
CA THR A 28 -17.91 2.15 10.65
C THR A 28 -17.21 2.06 12.01
N LEU A 29 -15.99 1.51 12.05
CA LEU A 29 -15.18 1.41 13.26
C LEU A 29 -14.41 2.70 13.57
N ALA A 30 -14.23 3.60 12.60
CA ALA A 30 -13.51 4.86 12.80
C ALA A 30 -14.43 5.91 13.45
N GLN A 31 -13.90 6.66 14.42
CA GLN A 31 -14.60 7.80 15.01
C GLN A 31 -14.52 9.03 14.09
N GLU A 32 -13.47 9.10 13.29
CA GLU A 32 -13.22 10.20 12.36
C GLU A 32 -12.75 9.64 11.02
N ILE A 33 -13.20 10.25 9.93
CA ILE A 33 -12.69 9.99 8.58
C ILE A 33 -12.08 11.30 8.05
N VAL A 34 -10.82 11.22 7.61
CA VAL A 34 -10.07 12.30 6.98
C VAL A 34 -9.83 11.92 5.52
N VAL A 35 -10.31 12.76 4.61
CA VAL A 35 -10.10 12.61 3.16
C VAL A 35 -9.21 13.75 2.68
N VAL A 36 -8.10 13.42 2.02
CA VAL A 36 -7.28 14.41 1.32
C VAL A 36 -7.49 14.25 -0.18
N ASP A 37 -8.08 15.26 -0.80
CA ASP A 37 -8.42 15.30 -2.21
C ASP A 37 -7.34 16.03 -3.02
N SER A 38 -6.90 15.40 -4.11
CA SER A 38 -5.86 15.89 -5.01
C SER A 38 -6.39 16.74 -6.17
N GLY A 39 -7.62 17.26 -6.07
CA GLY A 39 -8.26 18.05 -7.11
C GLY A 39 -9.21 17.24 -7.97
N SER A 40 -10.02 16.36 -7.38
CA SER A 40 -10.98 15.54 -8.12
C SER A 40 -11.99 16.42 -8.86
N THR A 41 -12.23 16.09 -10.12
CA THR A 41 -13.17 16.77 -11.03
C THR A 41 -14.53 16.07 -11.09
N ASP A 42 -14.65 14.93 -10.43
CA ASP A 42 -15.82 14.07 -10.36
C ASP A 42 -16.55 14.24 -9.00
N ASP A 43 -17.52 13.38 -8.70
CA ASP A 43 -18.34 13.49 -7.46
C ASP A 43 -17.62 13.08 -6.17
N THR A 44 -16.33 12.71 -6.22
CA THR A 44 -15.52 12.25 -5.07
C THR A 44 -15.70 13.13 -3.83
N ARG A 45 -15.57 14.46 -3.99
CA ARG A 45 -15.67 15.41 -2.87
C ARG A 45 -17.09 15.51 -2.31
N LYS A 46 -18.10 15.33 -3.14
CA LYS A 46 -19.51 15.31 -2.71
C LYS A 46 -19.77 14.05 -1.88
N ILE A 47 -19.37 12.89 -2.39
CA ILE A 47 -19.49 11.59 -1.71
C ILE A 47 -18.81 11.60 -0.34
N ALA A 48 -17.57 12.10 -0.26
CA ALA A 48 -16.85 12.23 1.01
C ALA A 48 -17.62 13.10 2.03
N ARG A 49 -18.21 14.21 1.57
CA ARG A 49 -18.91 15.17 2.43
C ARG A 49 -20.21 14.56 2.96
N ASP A 50 -20.97 13.92 2.08
CA ASP A 50 -22.24 13.30 2.41
C ASP A 50 -22.06 12.14 3.40
N ALA A 51 -20.89 11.48 3.39
CA ALA A 51 -20.50 10.49 4.39
C ALA A 51 -19.96 11.07 5.71
N GLY A 52 -19.94 12.40 5.86
CA GLY A 52 -19.46 13.08 7.08
C GLY A 52 -17.94 13.14 7.23
N ALA A 53 -17.17 12.90 6.17
CA ALA A 53 -15.71 12.99 6.24
C ALA A 53 -15.22 14.44 6.34
N ARG A 54 -14.10 14.63 7.03
CA ARG A 54 -13.35 15.90 7.04
C ARG A 54 -12.46 15.93 5.80
N ILE A 55 -12.79 16.81 4.86
CA ILE A 55 -12.10 16.90 3.57
C ILE A 55 -11.06 18.02 3.59
N PHE A 56 -9.87 17.71 3.08
CA PHE A 56 -8.81 18.69 2.83
C PHE A 56 -8.40 18.61 1.38
N ARG A 57 -8.21 19.76 0.73
CA ARG A 57 -7.63 19.81 -0.62
C ARG A 57 -6.13 20.04 -0.50
N ARG A 58 -5.34 19.28 -1.26
CA ARG A 58 -3.90 19.49 -1.41
C ARG A 58 -3.48 19.04 -2.81
N GLU A 59 -2.79 19.91 -3.54
CA GLU A 59 -2.21 19.54 -4.84
C GLU A 59 -1.28 18.34 -4.70
N PHE A 60 -1.36 17.40 -5.65
CA PHE A 60 -0.57 16.18 -5.61
C PHE A 60 0.85 16.44 -6.09
N ASP A 61 1.82 16.14 -5.24
CA ASP A 61 3.24 16.11 -5.57
C ASP A 61 3.76 14.66 -5.59
N ASN A 62 3.55 13.92 -4.51
CA ASN A 62 3.89 12.51 -4.36
C ASN A 62 3.04 11.82 -3.29
N TYR A 63 3.00 10.49 -3.34
CA TYR A 63 2.20 9.68 -2.42
C TYR A 63 2.63 9.80 -0.96
N ILE A 64 3.93 9.89 -0.68
CA ILE A 64 4.45 9.92 0.69
C ILE A 64 3.96 11.19 1.40
N ASP A 65 4.12 12.35 0.76
CA ASP A 65 3.74 13.63 1.36
C ASP A 65 2.22 13.78 1.42
N GLN A 66 1.48 13.29 0.41
CA GLN A 66 0.01 13.28 0.45
C GLN A 66 -0.52 12.42 1.60
N LYS A 67 0.03 11.21 1.79
CA LYS A 67 -0.38 10.30 2.88
C LYS A 67 0.03 10.86 4.25
N ASN A 68 1.23 11.42 4.39
CA ASN A 68 1.68 12.05 5.63
C ASN A 68 0.84 13.29 5.99
N PHE A 69 0.45 14.10 5.02
CA PHE A 69 -0.46 15.22 5.25
C PHE A 69 -1.82 14.76 5.79
N ALA A 70 -2.38 13.66 5.27
CA ALA A 70 -3.62 13.08 5.82
C ALA A 70 -3.45 12.68 7.30
N ILE A 71 -2.34 12.04 7.65
CA ILE A 71 -2.01 11.66 9.03
C ILE A 71 -1.91 12.90 9.93
N GLU A 72 -1.31 13.99 9.46
CA GLU A 72 -1.20 15.23 10.22
C GLU A 72 -2.57 15.81 10.58
N LYS A 73 -3.55 15.74 9.65
CA LYS A 73 -4.92 16.27 9.84
C LYS A 73 -5.82 15.41 10.73
N ALA A 74 -5.49 14.14 10.95
CA ALA A 74 -6.19 13.26 11.88
C ALA A 74 -6.12 13.78 13.32
N ARG A 75 -7.21 13.66 14.08
CA ARG A 75 -7.24 14.08 15.50
C ARG A 75 -7.00 12.92 16.45
N GLY A 76 -7.30 11.70 16.03
CA GLY A 76 -7.19 10.50 16.84
C GLY A 76 -5.74 10.11 17.15
N PRO A 77 -5.47 9.55 18.34
CA PRO A 77 -4.18 8.93 18.66
C PRO A 77 -3.88 7.69 17.82
N TRP A 78 -4.86 7.08 17.16
CA TRP A 78 -4.67 5.96 16.23
C TRP A 78 -5.07 6.33 14.82
N ILE A 79 -4.27 5.87 13.86
CA ILE A 79 -4.44 6.04 12.43
C ILE A 79 -4.75 4.69 11.81
N LEU A 80 -5.85 4.61 11.07
CA LEU A 80 -6.12 3.57 10.10
C LEU A 80 -6.00 4.18 8.71
N PHE A 81 -5.01 3.81 7.93
CA PHE A 81 -4.85 4.31 6.57
C PHE A 81 -5.47 3.32 5.58
N LEU A 82 -6.29 3.80 4.65
CA LEU A 82 -6.78 3.01 3.52
C LEU A 82 -6.64 3.79 2.22
N ASP A 83 -6.40 3.05 1.15
CA ASP A 83 -6.56 3.57 -0.20
C ASP A 83 -8.05 3.55 -0.60
N ALA A 84 -8.48 4.42 -1.52
CA ALA A 84 -9.90 4.57 -1.85
C ALA A 84 -10.53 3.31 -2.49
N ASP A 85 -9.72 2.42 -3.04
CA ASP A 85 -10.07 1.11 -3.61
C ASP A 85 -9.94 -0.05 -2.58
N GLU A 86 -9.75 0.27 -1.30
CA GLU A 86 -9.65 -0.68 -0.20
C GLU A 86 -10.88 -0.63 0.72
N ARG A 87 -11.22 -1.77 1.35
CA ARG A 87 -12.31 -1.91 2.34
C ARG A 87 -11.82 -2.68 3.56
N ILE A 88 -12.39 -2.38 4.72
CA ILE A 88 -12.25 -3.24 5.90
C ILE A 88 -13.19 -4.44 5.75
N GLY A 89 -12.61 -5.65 5.70
CA GLY A 89 -13.38 -6.88 5.71
C GLY A 89 -14.01 -7.17 7.09
N PRO A 90 -15.10 -7.97 7.18
CA PRO A 90 -15.77 -8.26 8.44
C PRO A 90 -14.85 -8.87 9.51
N GLU A 91 -13.97 -9.80 9.12
CA GLU A 91 -12.99 -10.42 10.01
C GLU A 91 -12.01 -9.40 10.58
N LEU A 92 -11.56 -8.46 9.73
CA LEU A 92 -10.66 -7.40 10.14
C LEU A 92 -11.35 -6.38 11.04
N ASP A 93 -12.60 -6.01 10.78
CA ASP A 93 -13.38 -5.11 11.65
C ASP A 93 -13.47 -5.69 13.07
N VAL A 94 -13.84 -6.97 13.20
CA VAL A 94 -13.91 -7.67 14.49
C VAL A 94 -12.55 -7.68 15.18
N GLU A 95 -11.49 -8.03 14.45
CA GLU A 95 -10.14 -8.11 15.00
C GLU A 95 -9.64 -6.74 15.49
N ILE A 96 -9.83 -5.67 14.72
CA ILE A 96 -9.46 -4.31 15.12
C ILE A 96 -10.25 -3.93 16.38
N ARG A 97 -11.57 -4.11 16.41
CA ARG A 97 -12.39 -3.76 17.59
C ARG A 97 -11.93 -4.49 18.85
N ALA A 98 -11.54 -5.76 18.74
CA ALA A 98 -11.03 -6.54 19.87
C ALA A 98 -9.74 -5.94 20.48
N LEU A 99 -8.89 -5.27 19.67
CA LEU A 99 -7.70 -4.58 20.17
C LEU A 99 -8.05 -3.44 21.15
N PHE A 100 -9.18 -2.76 20.92
CA PHE A 100 -9.59 -1.58 21.69
C PHE A 100 -10.60 -1.89 22.82
N GLN A 101 -11.10 -3.12 22.89
CA GLN A 101 -11.98 -3.57 23.98
C GLN A 101 -11.22 -4.04 25.22
N LYS A 102 -9.94 -4.40 25.10
CA LYS A 102 -9.13 -4.81 26.26
C LYS A 102 -9.00 -3.62 27.21
N PRO A 103 -9.55 -3.67 28.44
CA PRO A 103 -9.42 -2.58 29.38
C PRO A 103 -7.93 -2.39 29.67
N HIS A 104 -7.37 -1.23 29.31
CA HIS A 104 -6.19 -0.73 30.01
C HIS A 104 -6.65 -0.50 31.44
N SER A 105 -6.37 -1.45 32.34
CA SER A 105 -6.56 -1.24 33.77
C SER A 105 -5.54 -0.23 34.25
N LEU A 106 -5.81 1.05 34.00
CA LEU A 106 -5.24 2.16 34.76
C LEU A 106 -5.98 2.19 36.10
N LYS A 107 -5.66 1.26 37.01
CA LYS A 107 -5.91 1.51 38.42
C LYS A 107 -4.70 2.27 38.95
N SER A 108 -4.90 3.56 39.16
CA SER A 108 -4.08 4.34 40.07
C SER A 108 -4.24 3.74 41.47
N ASP A 109 -3.28 2.95 41.90
CA ASP A 109 -3.18 2.57 43.32
C ASP A 109 -2.79 3.81 44.12
N ARG A 110 -3.81 4.56 44.57
CA ARG A 110 -3.70 5.35 45.79
C ARG A 110 -4.35 4.55 46.92
N GLY A 111 -3.49 3.94 47.74
CA GLY A 111 -3.76 3.63 49.14
C GLY A 111 -4.05 2.17 49.48
N GLY A 112 -3.26 1.64 50.43
CA GLY A 112 -3.79 0.70 51.43
C GLY A 112 -3.09 -0.65 51.60
N SER A 113 -2.04 -0.66 52.44
CA SER A 113 -1.75 -1.68 53.46
C SER A 113 -1.54 -3.18 53.10
N SER A 114 -0.28 -3.60 53.26
CA SER A 114 0.22 -4.78 54.00
C SER A 114 -0.52 -6.13 54.03
N LYS A 115 0.30 -7.17 53.75
CA LYS A 115 0.23 -8.62 54.08
C LYS A 115 -0.47 -9.54 53.07
N GLY A 116 0.36 -10.28 52.31
CA GLY A 116 -0.05 -11.45 51.53
C GLY A 116 0.95 -11.87 50.45
N LYS A 117 2.13 -12.37 50.83
CA LYS A 117 3.08 -12.98 49.88
C LYS A 117 2.65 -14.41 49.55
N LYS A 118 1.93 -14.63 48.45
CA LYS A 118 2.07 -15.77 47.53
C LYS A 118 1.04 -15.65 46.40
N GLN A 119 1.47 -16.06 45.21
CA GLN A 119 0.69 -16.33 44.00
C GLN A 119 0.39 -15.14 43.05
N PHE A 120 0.57 -15.42 41.76
CA PHE A 120 0.41 -14.57 40.56
C PHE A 120 1.54 -13.59 40.19
N ARG A 121 2.64 -14.13 39.66
CA ARG A 121 3.49 -13.43 38.67
C ARG A 121 3.02 -13.77 37.24
N ALA A 122 1.79 -13.37 36.91
CA ALA A 122 1.31 -13.39 35.52
C ALA A 122 0.92 -11.96 35.11
N SER A 123 1.54 -11.52 34.02
CA SER A 123 1.24 -10.33 33.21
C SER A 123 1.33 -8.96 33.91
N LEU A 124 2.55 -8.47 34.08
CA LEU A 124 2.87 -7.06 33.91
C LEU A 124 3.64 -6.92 32.59
N ALA A 125 2.94 -7.06 31.46
CA ALA A 125 3.44 -6.44 30.24
C ALA A 125 3.38 -4.93 30.51
N THR A 126 4.54 -4.29 30.63
CA THR A 126 4.61 -2.84 30.73
C THR A 126 3.98 -2.24 29.47
N LEU A 127 3.48 -1.00 29.53
CA LEU A 127 2.94 -0.30 28.36
C LEU A 127 3.95 -0.24 27.18
N GLU A 128 5.22 -0.50 27.46
CA GLU A 128 6.33 -0.61 26.50
C GLU A 128 6.26 -1.87 25.61
N ASP A 129 5.57 -2.93 26.04
CA ASP A 129 5.44 -4.20 25.30
C ASP A 129 4.24 -4.25 24.34
N GLN A 130 3.43 -3.18 24.26
CA GLN A 130 2.30 -3.15 23.34
C GLN A 130 2.71 -2.69 21.94
N PRO A 131 2.21 -3.37 20.87
CA PRO A 131 2.42 -2.90 19.51
C PRO A 131 1.93 -1.46 19.33
N VAL A 132 2.80 -0.62 18.75
CA VAL A 132 2.47 0.74 18.34
C VAL A 132 1.89 0.78 16.93
N GLY A 133 1.90 -0.35 16.22
CA GLY A 133 1.28 -0.51 14.92
C GLY A 133 1.07 -1.98 14.57
N TYR A 134 0.33 -2.21 13.50
CA TYR A 134 -0.09 -3.52 13.05
C TYR A 134 0.06 -3.63 11.53
N GLU A 135 0.72 -4.71 11.11
CA GLU A 135 0.72 -5.19 9.74
C GLU A 135 -0.59 -5.95 9.47
N ILE A 136 -1.24 -5.61 8.37
CA ILE A 136 -2.53 -6.16 7.96
C ILE A 136 -2.36 -6.75 6.56
N PRO A 137 -2.77 -8.01 6.33
CA PRO A 137 -2.68 -8.61 5.01
C PRO A 137 -3.70 -7.95 4.08
N ARG A 138 -3.32 -7.72 2.83
CA ARG A 138 -4.19 -7.21 1.79
C ARG A 138 -4.59 -8.35 0.84
N SER A 139 -5.89 -8.56 0.67
CA SER A 139 -6.48 -9.57 -0.20
C SER A 139 -7.01 -8.88 -1.45
N THR A 140 -6.44 -9.20 -2.61
CA THR A 140 -6.80 -8.53 -3.88
C THR A 140 -7.92 -9.29 -4.59
N PHE A 141 -8.97 -8.59 -5.01
CA PHE A 141 -9.99 -9.08 -5.93
C PHE A 141 -9.55 -8.79 -7.37
N TYR A 142 -9.47 -9.83 -8.20
CA TYR A 142 -9.04 -9.69 -9.59
C TYR A 142 -9.71 -10.75 -10.47
N LEU A 143 -10.25 -10.32 -11.61
CA LEU A 143 -10.96 -11.17 -12.58
C LEU A 143 -12.04 -12.07 -11.94
N GLY A 144 -12.87 -11.46 -11.09
CA GLY A 144 -14.04 -12.12 -10.51
C GLY A 144 -13.75 -13.02 -9.31
N ARG A 145 -12.53 -12.99 -8.74
CA ARG A 145 -12.19 -13.79 -7.55
C ARG A 145 -11.15 -13.14 -6.66
N TRP A 146 -11.13 -13.56 -5.39
CA TRP A 146 -10.03 -13.29 -4.46
C TRP A 146 -8.80 -14.11 -4.83
N ILE A 147 -7.65 -13.45 -4.96
CA ILE A 147 -6.38 -14.08 -5.29
C ILE A 147 -5.72 -14.55 -4.00
N ARG A 148 -5.35 -15.83 -3.95
CA ARG A 148 -4.73 -16.45 -2.76
C ARG A 148 -3.28 -16.88 -2.99
N HIS A 149 -2.87 -16.97 -4.25
CA HIS A 149 -1.54 -17.41 -4.66
C HIS A 149 -0.91 -16.38 -5.59
N SER A 150 -0.09 -16.82 -6.56
CA SER A 150 0.58 -15.96 -7.55
C SER A 150 1.57 -14.94 -6.97
N GLY A 151 1.86 -15.05 -5.66
CA GLY A 151 2.67 -14.10 -4.90
C GLY A 151 1.95 -12.79 -4.56
N TRP A 152 0.62 -12.74 -4.70
CA TRP A 152 -0.19 -11.55 -4.38
C TRP A 152 -0.79 -11.60 -2.98
N TYR A 153 -0.84 -12.78 -2.35
CA TYR A 153 -1.35 -12.96 -0.99
C TYR A 153 -0.46 -13.95 -0.21
N PRO A 154 -0.24 -13.74 1.11
CA PRO A 154 -0.59 -12.53 1.86
C PRO A 154 0.37 -11.37 1.56
N ASP A 155 -0.18 -10.18 1.32
CA ASP A 155 0.58 -8.93 1.16
C ASP A 155 0.44 -8.09 2.44
N TYR A 156 1.38 -8.24 3.38
CA TYR A 156 1.33 -7.52 4.66
C TYR A 156 1.83 -6.08 4.51
N THR A 157 1.02 -5.14 4.97
CA THR A 157 1.37 -3.72 5.04
C THR A 157 0.92 -3.11 6.36
N VAL A 158 1.70 -2.16 6.90
CA VAL A 158 1.33 -1.44 8.11
C VAL A 158 0.25 -0.41 7.75
N ARG A 159 -0.97 -0.64 8.23
CA ARG A 159 -2.12 0.24 7.96
C ARG A 159 -2.81 0.76 9.22
N LEU A 160 -2.57 0.15 10.39
CA LEU A 160 -3.06 0.62 11.69
C LEU A 160 -1.90 0.95 12.61
N PHE A 161 -1.80 2.18 13.12
CA PHE A 161 -0.68 2.58 14.00
C PHE A 161 -0.99 3.81 14.85
N ARG A 162 -0.25 3.99 15.94
CA ARG A 162 -0.32 5.19 16.79
C ARG A 162 0.23 6.40 16.03
N LYS A 163 -0.51 7.50 16.07
CA LYS A 163 -0.08 8.78 15.51
C LYS A 163 1.24 9.20 16.17
N GLY A 164 2.21 9.61 15.36
CA GLY A 164 3.58 9.95 15.80
C GLY A 164 4.54 8.75 15.87
N SER A 165 4.05 7.52 15.94
CA SER A 165 4.88 6.30 15.87
C SER A 165 5.08 5.77 14.45
N GLY A 166 4.22 6.13 13.51
CA GLY A 166 4.32 5.72 12.10
C GLY A 166 4.36 6.91 11.15
N ARG A 167 5.20 6.81 10.11
CA ARG A 167 5.28 7.78 9.01
C ARG A 167 5.55 7.07 7.69
N TYR A 168 4.93 7.52 6.60
CA TYR A 168 5.30 7.04 5.27
C TYR A 168 6.68 7.55 4.90
N GLU A 169 7.56 6.64 4.50
CA GLU A 169 8.90 6.89 3.97
C GLU A 169 9.11 5.99 2.74
N GLY A 170 10.06 6.34 1.88
CA GLY A 170 10.40 5.52 0.71
C GLY A 170 10.76 6.33 -0.52
N ARG A 171 10.59 5.71 -1.68
CA ARG A 171 10.71 6.34 -3.00
C ARG A 171 9.38 6.29 -3.71
N THR A 172 9.34 6.94 -4.87
CA THR A 172 8.16 7.23 -5.69
C THR A 172 7.15 6.08 -5.86
N PHE A 173 7.52 4.81 -5.65
CA PHE A 173 6.64 3.62 -5.79
C PHE A 173 6.84 2.53 -4.72
N HIS A 174 7.62 2.82 -3.69
CA HIS A 174 7.91 1.89 -2.61
C HIS A 174 7.68 2.58 -1.27
N GLU A 175 6.59 3.33 -1.15
CA GLU A 175 6.22 3.90 0.13
C GLU A 175 5.83 2.78 1.10
N LYS A 176 6.37 2.87 2.31
CA LYS A 176 5.99 2.02 3.43
C LYS A 176 5.88 2.87 4.67
N VAL A 177 4.98 2.50 5.58
CA VAL A 177 4.98 3.10 6.91
C VAL A 177 6.18 2.55 7.67
N LYS A 178 7.07 3.42 8.10
CA LYS A 178 8.14 3.10 9.03
C LYS A 178 7.63 3.33 10.44
N LEU A 179 7.60 2.26 11.23
CA LEU A 179 7.20 2.30 12.64
C LEU A 179 8.41 2.52 13.55
N ARG A 180 8.20 3.33 14.59
CA ARG A 180 9.10 3.52 15.74
C ARG A 180 8.50 2.82 16.95
N GLY A 181 8.75 1.52 17.06
CA GLY A 181 8.28 0.67 18.15
C GLY A 181 7.85 -0.72 17.66
N LEU A 182 7.26 -1.50 18.57
CA LEU A 182 6.83 -2.87 18.28
C LEU A 182 5.69 -2.90 17.25
N SER A 183 5.74 -3.86 16.33
CA SER A 183 4.68 -4.12 15.35
C SER A 183 3.99 -5.45 15.64
N GLY A 184 2.66 -5.45 15.63
CA GLY A 184 1.83 -6.65 15.66
C GLY A 184 1.43 -7.08 14.25
N LYS A 185 0.76 -8.24 14.14
CA LYS A 185 0.15 -8.72 12.91
C LYS A 185 -1.31 -9.04 13.15
N LEU A 186 -2.16 -8.58 12.24
CA LEU A 186 -3.57 -8.97 12.18
C LEU A 186 -3.74 -10.07 11.13
N ARG A 187 -4.80 -10.86 11.28
CA ARG A 187 -5.13 -11.98 10.37
C ARG A 187 -6.21 -11.59 9.36
N GLY A 188 -7.18 -10.78 9.78
CA GLY A 188 -8.23 -10.25 8.92
C GLY A 188 -7.63 -9.40 7.80
N ALA A 189 -8.15 -9.56 6.59
CA ALA A 189 -7.58 -8.88 5.43
C ALA A 189 -8.28 -7.54 5.13
N ILE A 190 -7.49 -6.58 4.65
CA ILE A 190 -8.01 -5.46 3.87
C ILE A 190 -8.41 -6.02 2.50
N LEU A 191 -9.63 -5.74 2.09
CA LEU A 191 -10.14 -6.14 0.78
C LEU A 191 -9.74 -5.07 -0.23
N HIS A 192 -8.99 -5.46 -1.27
CA HIS A 192 -8.42 -4.52 -2.25
C HIS A 192 -8.94 -4.78 -3.67
N PHE A 193 -9.52 -3.75 -4.28
CA PHE A 193 -10.12 -3.79 -5.62
C PHE A 193 -9.20 -3.10 -6.64
N SER A 194 -8.05 -3.75 -6.91
CA SER A 194 -6.93 -3.12 -7.61
C SER A 194 -7.17 -2.74 -9.08
N TYR A 195 -7.86 -3.58 -9.86
CA TYR A 195 -8.04 -3.35 -11.30
C TYR A 195 -9.47 -3.66 -11.72
N LYS A 196 -10.09 -2.77 -12.50
CA LYS A 196 -11.43 -2.98 -13.08
C LYS A 196 -11.38 -3.94 -14.26
N ASN A 197 -10.32 -3.87 -15.06
CA ASN A 197 -10.18 -4.67 -16.28
C ASN A 197 -8.70 -4.81 -16.71
N ILE A 198 -8.48 -5.57 -17.79
CA ILE A 198 -7.14 -5.83 -18.33
C ILE A 198 -6.47 -4.56 -18.87
N ARG A 199 -7.22 -3.62 -19.46
CA ARG A 199 -6.66 -2.37 -20.00
C ARG A 199 -5.98 -1.58 -18.89
N GLU A 200 -6.67 -1.37 -17.78
CA GLU A 200 -6.14 -0.64 -16.63
C GLU A 200 -4.89 -1.31 -16.05
N HIS A 201 -4.88 -2.65 -15.99
CA HIS A 201 -3.68 -3.37 -15.55
C HIS A 201 -2.51 -3.18 -16.53
N LEU A 202 -2.75 -3.19 -17.84
CA LEU A 202 -1.72 -2.91 -18.84
C LEU A 202 -1.20 -1.46 -18.78
N ASP A 203 -2.06 -0.49 -18.52
CA ASP A 203 -1.67 0.93 -18.36
C ASP A 203 -0.72 1.09 -17.16
N VAL A 204 -1.01 0.40 -16.05
CA VAL A 204 -0.10 0.33 -14.90
C VAL A 204 1.21 -0.34 -15.28
N ILE A 205 1.19 -1.47 -15.99
CA ILE A 205 2.41 -2.15 -16.46
C ILE A 205 3.27 -1.22 -17.31
N ASN A 206 2.67 -0.48 -18.23
CA ASN A 206 3.37 0.48 -19.09
C ASN A 206 4.01 1.58 -18.26
N ARG A 207 3.23 2.29 -17.44
CA ARG A 207 3.71 3.38 -16.58
C ARG A 207 4.87 2.94 -15.70
N TYR A 208 4.73 1.82 -14.98
CA TYR A 208 5.76 1.36 -14.04
C TYR A 208 7.00 0.82 -14.77
N SER A 209 6.85 0.24 -15.95
CA SER A 209 8.00 -0.22 -16.73
C SER A 209 8.82 0.95 -17.29
N ASP A 210 8.18 2.06 -17.68
CA ASP A 210 8.86 3.29 -18.10
C ASP A 210 9.67 3.90 -16.95
N LEU A 211 9.04 4.03 -15.79
CA LEU A 211 9.67 4.59 -14.59
C LEU A 211 10.88 3.76 -14.15
N PHE A 212 10.73 2.43 -14.12
CA PHE A 212 11.83 1.52 -13.81
C PHE A 212 12.99 1.68 -14.82
N ALA A 213 12.67 1.80 -16.10
CA ALA A 213 13.68 1.94 -17.14
C ALA A 213 14.46 3.25 -17.00
N ALA A 214 13.76 4.36 -16.78
CA ALA A 214 14.36 5.67 -16.54
C ALA A 214 15.28 5.67 -15.31
N GLU A 215 14.83 5.15 -14.16
CA GLU A 215 15.65 5.05 -12.94
C GLU A 215 16.89 4.17 -13.15
N ARG A 216 16.75 3.06 -13.88
CA ARG A 216 17.87 2.15 -14.11
C ARG A 216 18.93 2.77 -15.02
N ILE A 217 18.51 3.51 -16.05
CA ILE A 217 19.41 4.26 -16.93
C ILE A 217 20.11 5.40 -16.18
N SER A 218 19.40 6.12 -15.31
CA SER A 218 20.03 7.18 -14.50
C SER A 218 21.10 6.64 -13.53
N MET A 219 21.04 5.34 -13.19
CA MET A 219 22.08 4.63 -12.44
C MET A 219 23.23 4.10 -13.29
N GLY A 220 23.27 4.42 -14.59
CA GLY A 220 24.26 3.90 -15.54
C GLY A 220 24.15 2.40 -15.82
N LYS A 221 23.01 1.78 -15.47
CA LYS A 221 22.80 0.33 -15.65
C LYS A 221 22.10 0.06 -16.97
N GLY A 222 22.52 -1.01 -17.63
CA GLY A 222 21.85 -1.53 -18.83
C GLY A 222 21.73 -3.05 -18.82
N ASN A 223 21.06 -3.57 -19.83
CA ASN A 223 20.92 -5.00 -20.08
C ASN A 223 20.73 -5.25 -21.58
N GLY A 224 20.79 -6.53 -22.00
CA GLY A 224 20.48 -6.96 -23.36
C GLY A 224 19.07 -7.52 -23.52
N VAL A 225 18.70 -7.85 -24.77
CA VAL A 225 17.40 -8.45 -25.12
C VAL A 225 17.24 -9.84 -24.51
N LEU A 226 18.24 -10.72 -24.66
CA LEU A 226 18.21 -12.09 -24.10
C LEU A 226 18.06 -12.09 -22.56
N PHE A 227 18.71 -11.15 -21.88
CA PHE A 227 18.54 -10.97 -20.43
C PHE A 227 17.08 -10.62 -20.08
N SER A 228 16.46 -9.71 -20.84
CA SER A 228 15.06 -9.31 -20.64
C SER A 228 14.10 -10.49 -20.81
N LEU A 229 14.32 -11.31 -21.84
CA LEU A 229 13.55 -12.54 -22.08
C LEU A 229 13.72 -13.55 -20.95
N GLY A 230 14.97 -13.80 -20.51
CA GLY A 230 15.24 -14.68 -19.38
C GLY A 230 14.54 -14.23 -18.09
N LYS A 231 14.51 -12.92 -17.80
CA LYS A 231 13.80 -12.37 -16.64
C LYS A 231 12.28 -12.57 -16.72
N ALA A 232 11.70 -12.51 -17.92
CA ALA A 232 10.29 -12.78 -18.15
C ALA A 232 9.94 -14.24 -17.86
N VAL A 233 10.70 -15.19 -18.44
CA VAL A 233 10.51 -16.64 -18.24
C VAL A 233 10.62 -17.00 -16.76
N VAL A 234 11.69 -16.55 -16.09
CA VAL A 234 11.87 -16.77 -14.65
C VAL A 234 10.68 -16.23 -13.86
N LYS A 235 10.17 -15.03 -14.21
CA LYS A 235 9.02 -14.45 -13.51
C LYS A 235 7.75 -15.28 -13.70
N PHE A 236 7.47 -15.75 -14.93
CA PHE A 236 6.31 -16.61 -15.19
C PHE A 236 6.35 -17.88 -14.33
N LEU A 237 7.47 -18.61 -14.39
CA LEU A 237 7.65 -19.85 -13.61
C LEU A 237 7.53 -19.59 -12.11
N THR A 238 8.12 -18.48 -11.63
CA THR A 238 8.03 -18.07 -10.23
C THR A 238 6.58 -17.84 -9.81
N MET A 239 5.80 -17.09 -10.59
CA MET A 239 4.43 -16.74 -10.20
C MET A 239 3.47 -17.93 -10.37
N TYR A 240 3.55 -18.63 -11.50
CA TYR A 240 2.57 -19.65 -11.85
C TYR A 240 2.81 -20.99 -11.15
N ILE A 241 4.08 -21.41 -11.07
CA ILE A 241 4.46 -22.70 -10.50
C ILE A 241 4.88 -22.54 -9.05
N TRP A 242 5.97 -21.81 -8.78
CA TRP A 242 6.55 -21.73 -7.43
C TRP A 242 5.67 -21.03 -6.42
N LYS A 243 4.93 -20.01 -6.86
CA LYS A 243 3.94 -19.30 -6.04
C LYS A 243 2.53 -19.84 -6.26
N LEU A 244 2.40 -21.05 -6.81
CA LEU A 244 1.15 -21.79 -6.94
C LEU A 244 0.02 -21.01 -7.63
N GLY A 245 0.34 -20.09 -8.56
CA GLY A 245 -0.66 -19.35 -9.31
C GLY A 245 -1.62 -20.24 -10.09
N LEU A 246 -1.23 -21.48 -10.42
CA LEU A 246 -2.14 -22.50 -10.96
C LEU A 246 -3.40 -22.70 -10.10
N LEU A 247 -3.30 -22.59 -8.76
CA LEU A 247 -4.43 -22.76 -7.84
C LEU A 247 -5.42 -21.58 -7.89
N ASP A 248 -5.01 -20.43 -8.43
CA ASP A 248 -5.91 -19.31 -8.74
C ASP A 248 -6.60 -19.48 -10.12
N GLY A 249 -6.40 -20.61 -10.80
CA GLY A 249 -7.04 -20.96 -12.07
C GLY A 249 -6.71 -19.98 -13.20
N ARG A 250 -7.73 -19.59 -13.99
CA ARG A 250 -7.57 -18.67 -15.11
C ARG A 250 -7.00 -17.31 -14.67
N ALA A 251 -7.42 -16.79 -13.51
CA ALA A 251 -6.91 -15.52 -13.00
C ALA A 251 -5.41 -15.61 -12.68
N GLY A 252 -4.97 -16.71 -12.07
CA GLY A 252 -3.55 -16.93 -11.77
C GLY A 252 -2.68 -17.06 -13.01
N LEU A 253 -3.18 -17.71 -14.07
CA LEU A 253 -2.49 -17.75 -15.36
C LEU A 253 -2.34 -16.33 -15.94
N VAL A 254 -3.42 -15.55 -15.97
CA VAL A 254 -3.38 -14.16 -16.46
C VAL A 254 -2.40 -13.31 -15.64
N ILE A 255 -2.42 -13.43 -14.31
CA ILE A 255 -1.49 -12.73 -13.42
C ILE A 255 -0.03 -13.11 -13.75
N ALA A 256 0.25 -14.39 -13.95
CA ALA A 256 1.60 -14.84 -14.27
C ALA A 256 2.08 -14.35 -15.65
N VAL A 257 1.20 -14.36 -16.67
CA VAL A 257 1.50 -13.85 -18.00
C VAL A 257 1.76 -12.34 -17.95
N LEU A 258 0.88 -11.57 -17.32
CA LEU A 258 1.04 -10.11 -17.21
C LEU A 258 2.25 -9.73 -16.35
N GLY A 259 2.54 -10.48 -15.27
CA GLY A 259 3.74 -10.29 -14.46
C GLY A 259 5.04 -10.59 -15.22
N SER A 260 5.02 -11.62 -16.08
CA SER A 260 6.08 -11.94 -17.02
C SER A 260 6.27 -10.84 -18.06
N TYR A 261 5.18 -10.39 -18.69
CA TYR A 261 5.17 -9.30 -19.65
C TYR A 261 5.72 -8.01 -19.05
N TYR A 262 5.31 -7.62 -17.85
CA TYR A 262 5.90 -6.48 -17.13
C TYR A 262 7.41 -6.64 -16.91
N ASN A 263 7.87 -7.84 -16.51
CA ASN A 263 9.30 -8.06 -16.31
C ASN A 263 10.09 -8.01 -17.61
N PHE A 264 9.53 -8.50 -18.71
CA PHE A 264 10.12 -8.28 -20.03
C PHE A 264 10.19 -6.79 -20.36
N LEU A 265 9.05 -6.10 -20.25
CA LEU A 265 8.87 -4.73 -20.71
C LEU A 265 9.78 -3.74 -19.98
N LYS A 266 9.91 -3.87 -18.65
CA LYS A 266 10.77 -2.97 -17.87
C LYS A 266 12.26 -3.12 -18.21
N TYR A 267 12.71 -4.29 -18.67
CA TYR A 267 14.11 -4.49 -19.06
C TYR A 267 14.33 -4.21 -20.55
N ILE A 268 13.38 -4.52 -21.43
CA ILE A 268 13.54 -4.19 -22.85
C ILE A 268 13.57 -2.67 -23.08
N LYS A 269 12.78 -1.90 -22.33
CA LYS A 269 12.82 -0.43 -22.34
C LYS A 269 14.16 0.13 -21.87
N VAL A 270 14.83 -0.51 -20.90
CA VAL A 270 16.20 -0.14 -20.49
C VAL A 270 17.18 -0.35 -21.65
N TRP A 271 17.08 -1.49 -22.34
CA TRP A 271 17.92 -1.76 -23.50
C TRP A 271 17.66 -0.74 -24.62
N GLU A 272 16.40 -0.42 -24.91
CA GLU A 272 15.98 0.57 -25.91
C GLU A 272 16.57 1.96 -25.62
N LEU A 273 16.37 2.49 -24.39
CA LEU A 273 16.88 3.79 -23.98
C LEU A 273 18.41 3.87 -24.06
N ARG A 274 19.10 2.78 -23.69
CA ARG A 274 20.56 2.70 -23.80
C ARG A 274 21.02 2.68 -25.26
N ALA A 275 20.33 1.92 -26.11
CA ALA A 275 20.62 1.84 -27.53
C ALA A 275 20.39 3.20 -28.22
N ALA A 276 19.33 3.92 -27.85
CA ALA A 276 19.04 5.27 -28.35
C ALA A 276 20.11 6.29 -27.91
N SER A 277 20.59 6.21 -26.67
CA SER A 277 21.66 7.08 -26.15
C SER A 277 22.99 6.93 -26.92
N ASN A 278 23.23 5.74 -27.48
CA ASN A 278 24.42 5.41 -28.27
C ASN A 278 24.29 5.77 -29.77
N ARG A 279 23.13 6.21 -30.25
CA ARG A 279 22.96 6.68 -31.65
C ARG A 279 23.44 8.14 -31.77
N SER A 280 23.94 8.49 -32.96
CA SER A 280 24.52 9.80 -33.33
C SER A 280 23.61 10.98 -32.96
N PRO A 281 24.16 12.21 -32.76
CA PRO A 281 23.39 13.39 -32.34
C PRO A 281 22.16 13.70 -33.21
N GLU A 282 22.24 13.44 -34.52
CA GLU A 282 21.17 13.65 -35.50
C GLU A 282 19.92 12.81 -35.22
N ALA A 283 20.06 11.63 -34.60
CA ALA A 283 18.94 10.76 -34.24
C ALA A 283 18.30 11.11 -32.87
N ARG A 284 18.86 12.07 -32.13
CA ARG A 284 18.36 12.49 -30.79
C ARG A 284 17.20 13.48 -30.86
N MET A 285 16.99 14.14 -32.01
CA MET A 285 15.92 15.14 -32.19
C MET A 285 14.51 14.53 -32.18
N ASP A 286 14.37 13.23 -32.53
CA ASP A 286 13.08 12.54 -32.62
C ASP A 286 12.74 11.68 -31.38
N ALA A 287 13.58 11.67 -30.35
CA ALA A 287 13.34 10.84 -29.17
C ALA A 287 12.35 11.50 -28.18
N PRO A 288 11.39 10.75 -27.59
CA PRO A 288 10.47 11.29 -26.59
C PRO A 288 11.23 11.84 -25.38
N ARG A 289 11.01 13.12 -25.04
CA ARG A 289 11.64 13.74 -23.86
C ARG A 289 10.99 13.20 -22.59
N VAL A 290 11.81 12.60 -21.73
CA VAL A 290 11.40 12.23 -20.37
C VAL A 290 11.32 13.50 -19.52
N PRO A 291 10.25 13.74 -18.74
CA PRO A 291 10.17 14.89 -17.85
C PRO A 291 11.24 14.77 -16.75
N GLU A 292 12.08 15.79 -16.60
CA GLU A 292 13.09 15.89 -15.55
C GLU A 292 12.42 15.93 -14.16
N LYS A 293 12.93 15.12 -13.22
CA LYS A 293 12.66 15.29 -11.79
C LYS A 293 13.96 15.43 -11.00
N SER A 294 13.93 16.42 -10.11
CA SER A 294 15.03 16.87 -9.26
C SER A 294 15.61 15.72 -8.43
N THR A 295 16.92 15.59 -8.48
CA THR A 295 17.72 14.53 -7.87
C THR A 295 17.73 14.57 -6.34
N ARG A 296 17.55 13.42 -5.67
CA ARG A 296 18.37 13.00 -4.51
C ARG A 296 18.26 11.49 -4.23
N GLY A 297 19.27 10.79 -4.77
CA GLY A 297 20.11 9.77 -4.16
C GLY A 297 19.53 8.71 -3.21
N GLY A 298 19.70 7.46 -3.62
CA GLY A 298 19.92 6.31 -2.73
C GLY A 298 19.96 5.02 -3.54
N SER A 299 20.73 4.02 -3.13
CA SER A 299 20.85 2.73 -3.83
C SER A 299 20.47 1.61 -2.87
N ALA A 300 19.50 0.77 -3.24
CA ALA A 300 19.31 -0.54 -2.64
C ALA A 300 18.57 -1.46 -3.63
N ARG A 301 19.07 -2.69 -3.80
CA ARG A 301 18.47 -3.74 -4.63
C ARG A 301 17.19 -4.24 -3.97
N SER A 302 16.07 -4.31 -4.69
CA SER A 302 14.88 -5.05 -4.25
C SER A 302 14.35 -5.96 -5.36
N GLU A 303 13.99 -7.18 -4.97
CA GLU A 303 13.27 -8.14 -5.79
C GLU A 303 11.80 -7.70 -5.87
N ALA A 304 11.39 -7.19 -7.03
CA ALA A 304 10.03 -6.70 -7.23
C ALA A 304 9.02 -7.84 -7.45
N ALA A 305 8.05 -7.95 -6.54
CA ALA A 305 6.72 -8.48 -6.83
C ALA A 305 6.10 -7.72 -8.03
N ALA A 306 5.08 -8.30 -8.68
CA ALA A 306 4.36 -7.58 -9.73
C ALA A 306 3.81 -6.27 -9.13
N PRO A 307 3.86 -5.14 -9.84
CA PRO A 307 3.37 -3.88 -9.31
C PRO A 307 1.87 -4.05 -9.06
N GLY A 308 1.47 -3.99 -7.79
CA GLY A 308 0.09 -3.68 -7.45
C GLY A 308 -0.17 -2.23 -7.85
N LYS A 309 -1.39 -1.94 -8.29
CA LYS A 309 -1.81 -0.55 -8.48
C LYS A 309 -1.64 0.16 -7.14
N HIS A 310 -0.80 1.18 -7.12
CA HIS A 310 -0.92 2.23 -6.13
C HIS A 310 -1.86 3.28 -6.76
N PRO A 311 -2.94 3.67 -6.07
CA PRO A 311 -3.84 4.75 -6.54
C PRO A 311 -3.00 5.98 -6.79
#